data_AF-A0A849WX70-F1
#
_entry.id   AF-A0A849WX70-F1
#
_cell.length_a   1.000
_cell.length_b   1.000
_cell.length_c   1.000
_cell.angle_alpha   90.00
_cell.angle_beta   90.00
_cell.angle_gamma   90.00
#
_symmetry.space_group_name_H-M   'P 1'
#
loop_
_entity.id
_entity.type
_entity.pdbx_description
1 polymer ?
#
loop_
_entity_poly.entity_id
_entity_poly.type
_entity_poly.pdbx_seq_one_letter_code
_entity_poly.pdbx_strand_id
1 'polypeptide(L)'
;MKIISKFYLFYLSLSALAINSLAISTPLIGIDSRSTKSNCLGHYKQVKNSPSDYFQGLVDQDLLTFVNVELEALKTSSNLPPNLNLNQPQFLAVKEVKEKFLDLSTLSDQRLKQELTEATLSLLEKEDSILLENNLSSKKRIDSVSTLVAERILDSLFFHPTVAEIHNDNYLVPNAKELFKDVGYCFGRAMYVHEVLLKLGVSKNAIKKIWAVGPMKSDGILWDFHVATMVKLDNGKWAVIDSIFKDKLTGKARLLSPREWHENYAKETDNMNLRTYITEANKLGSLPGKYSPIQLGLPLPRNSDAYLGFFTDLQLWLKTMDMEKLLRFLKLDRPPKRPDVFYSQRNLNYYQQPLPKKSLSEAYGIHN
;
A
#
# COMPACT_ATOMS: atom_id res chain seq x y z
N MET A 1 77.97 -13.31 1.30
CA MET A 1 77.73 -11.88 1.00
C MET A 1 76.79 -11.35 2.08
N LYS A 2 77.22 -10.54 3.07
CA LYS A 2 77.37 -9.06 3.03
C LYS A 2 76.18 -8.38 2.34
N ILE A 3 75.46 -7.36 2.86
CA ILE A 3 75.44 -6.54 4.08
C ILE A 3 74.30 -5.49 3.87
N ILE A 4 73.59 -5.02 4.92
CA ILE A 4 72.96 -3.66 5.09
C ILE A 4 71.76 -3.27 4.16
N SER A 5 70.74 -2.44 4.47
CA SER A 5 70.11 -1.83 5.67
C SER A 5 68.90 -0.96 5.22
N LYS A 6 68.25 -0.27 6.18
CA LYS A 6 67.20 0.80 6.13
C LYS A 6 65.79 0.28 6.43
N PHE A 7 65.21 0.37 7.64
CA PHE A 7 65.06 1.49 8.61
C PHE A 7 64.43 2.76 8.01
N TYR A 8 63.16 3.03 8.36
CA TYR A 8 62.68 4.31 8.88
C TYR A 8 61.40 4.11 9.72
N LEU A 9 61.55 4.32 11.03
CA LEU A 9 60.50 4.72 12.00
C LEU A 9 60.49 6.27 12.08
N PHE A 10 59.50 6.81 12.80
CA PHE A 10 59.30 8.18 13.34
C PHE A 10 58.36 9.10 12.52
N TYR A 11 57.39 9.85 13.09
CA TYR A 11 56.90 10.03 14.47
C TYR A 11 55.51 10.73 14.48
N LEU A 12 54.83 10.66 15.63
CA LEU A 12 53.69 11.47 16.05
C LEU A 12 53.94 12.99 16.02
N SER A 13 52.88 13.79 15.84
CA SER A 13 52.60 14.89 16.79
C SER A 13 51.10 15.26 16.87
N LEU A 14 50.68 15.37 18.12
CA LEU A 14 49.40 15.85 18.66
C LEU A 14 49.52 17.36 18.92
N SER A 15 48.44 18.13 18.82
CA SER A 15 48.08 19.37 19.59
C SER A 15 46.84 19.99 18.91
N ALA A 16 45.61 19.93 19.44
CA ALA A 16 45.07 20.69 20.59
C ALA A 16 45.18 22.21 20.44
N LEU A 17 44.06 22.90 20.18
CA LEU A 17 43.77 24.20 20.79
C LEU A 17 42.25 24.43 20.85
N ALA A 18 41.74 24.52 22.07
CA ALA A 18 40.44 25.05 22.42
C ALA A 18 40.61 26.51 22.85
N ILE A 19 39.67 27.40 22.49
CA ILE A 19 39.42 28.65 23.22
C ILE A 19 37.90 28.84 23.36
N ASN A 20 37.53 29.07 24.61
CA ASN A 20 36.21 29.36 25.15
C ASN A 20 35.68 30.74 24.76
N SER A 21 34.35 30.86 24.73
CA SER A 21 33.63 32.07 25.16
C SER A 21 32.31 31.65 25.86
N LEU A 22 32.35 31.68 27.19
CA LEU A 22 31.22 31.94 28.11
C LEU A 22 30.74 33.39 27.90
N ALA A 23 29.56 33.87 28.30
CA ALA A 23 28.29 33.37 28.84
C ALA A 23 27.36 34.62 28.86
N ILE A 24 26.05 34.45 28.95
CA ILE A 24 25.15 35.18 29.87
C ILE A 24 23.80 34.44 29.89
N SER A 25 23.41 34.05 31.08
CA SER A 25 22.13 33.47 31.51
C SER A 25 21.02 34.51 31.63
N THR A 26 19.76 34.13 31.35
CA THR A 26 18.59 34.19 32.27
C THR A 26 17.29 33.74 31.55
N PRO A 27 16.23 33.33 32.29
CA PRO A 27 15.43 32.15 31.94
C PRO A 27 13.93 32.40 31.66
N LEU A 28 13.24 31.32 31.27
CA LEU A 28 11.82 31.02 31.48
C LEU A 28 10.75 31.93 30.84
N ILE A 29 10.13 31.42 29.77
CA ILE A 29 8.66 31.46 29.63
C ILE A 29 8.20 30.03 29.32
N GLY A 30 7.40 29.48 30.22
CA GLY A 30 6.81 28.15 30.09
C GLY A 30 5.90 28.08 28.87
N ILE A 31 6.16 27.10 28.00
CA ILE A 31 5.18 26.66 27.01
C ILE A 31 4.38 25.56 27.68
N ASP A 32 3.16 25.94 28.01
CA ASP A 32 2.08 25.14 28.57
C ASP A 32 1.89 23.84 27.77
N SER A 33 2.01 22.70 28.45
CA SER A 33 1.93 21.35 27.89
C SER A 33 0.49 20.87 27.63
N ARG A 34 -0.43 21.80 27.30
CA ARG A 34 -1.87 21.52 27.15
C ARG A 34 -2.52 21.88 25.81
N SER A 35 -1.78 22.29 24.77
CA SER A 35 -2.39 22.77 23.51
C SER A 35 -2.25 21.89 22.25
N THR A 36 -1.80 20.63 22.32
CA THR A 36 -1.60 19.81 21.09
C THR A 36 -2.69 18.79 20.76
N LYS A 37 -3.82 18.76 21.46
CA LYS A 37 -4.93 17.84 21.13
C LYS A 37 -5.95 18.35 20.10
N SER A 38 -5.88 19.61 19.65
CA SER A 38 -6.91 20.18 18.74
C SER A 38 -6.46 20.53 17.32
N ASN A 39 -5.17 20.49 16.99
CA ASN A 39 -4.69 21.02 15.70
C ASN A 39 -4.45 19.99 14.58
N CYS A 40 -4.70 18.69 14.81
CA CYS A 40 -4.76 17.73 13.70
C CYS A 40 -6.10 17.74 12.95
N LEU A 41 -7.14 18.44 13.43
CA LEU A 41 -8.44 18.55 12.73
C LEU A 41 -8.68 19.95 12.13
N GLY A 42 -7.93 20.97 12.58
CA GLY A 42 -8.09 22.36 12.16
C GLY A 42 -7.63 22.65 10.73
N HIS A 43 -6.61 21.93 10.23
CA HIS A 43 -6.15 22.08 8.84
C HIS A 43 -7.06 21.38 7.80
N TYR A 44 -8.00 20.54 8.24
CA TYR A 44 -8.85 19.73 7.34
C TYR A 44 -10.15 20.40 6.91
N LYS A 45 -10.52 21.55 7.49
CA LYS A 45 -11.79 22.24 7.18
C LYS A 45 -11.72 23.27 6.06
N GLN A 46 -10.55 23.52 5.47
CA GLN A 46 -10.38 24.49 4.36
C GLN A 46 -9.64 23.90 3.16
N VAL A 47 -10.08 22.74 2.65
CA VAL A 47 -9.51 22.23 1.40
C VAL A 47 -10.62 21.75 0.47
N LYS A 48 -11.12 22.70 -0.30
CA LYS A 48 -11.87 22.47 -1.53
C LYS A 48 -11.22 23.42 -2.53
N ASN A 49 -10.30 22.96 -3.37
CA ASN A 49 -10.07 23.46 -4.73
C ASN A 49 -8.86 22.80 -5.47
N SER A 50 -8.16 21.81 -4.90
CA SER A 50 -7.03 21.15 -5.58
C SER A 50 -7.30 19.67 -5.93
N PRO A 51 -6.74 19.13 -7.04
CA PRO A 51 -6.84 17.70 -7.39
C PRO A 51 -6.33 16.74 -6.31
N SER A 52 -5.34 17.14 -5.49
CA SER A 52 -4.86 16.36 -4.35
C SER A 52 -5.91 16.23 -3.23
N ASP A 53 -6.78 17.24 -3.05
CA ASP A 53 -7.86 17.20 -2.06
C ASP A 53 -8.91 16.13 -2.40
N TYR A 54 -9.07 15.85 -3.69
CA TYR A 54 -10.08 14.91 -4.19
C TYR A 54 -9.68 13.45 -3.94
N PHE A 55 -8.38 13.15 -3.98
CA PHE A 55 -7.87 11.81 -3.68
C PHE A 55 -7.85 11.54 -2.17
N GLN A 56 -7.39 12.51 -1.39
CA GLN A 56 -7.46 12.47 0.08
C GLN A 56 -8.92 12.29 0.53
N GLY A 57 -9.84 13.04 -0.08
CA GLY A 57 -11.28 12.91 0.16
C GLY A 57 -11.85 11.51 -0.08
N LEU A 58 -11.33 10.72 -1.03
CA LEU A 58 -11.79 9.35 -1.25
C LEU A 58 -11.25 8.37 -0.21
N VAL A 59 -9.98 8.49 0.16
CA VAL A 59 -9.40 7.61 1.19
C VAL A 59 -10.06 7.90 2.53
N ASP A 60 -10.32 9.19 2.81
CA ASP A 60 -11.01 9.66 4.01
C ASP A 60 -12.50 9.31 4.01
N GLN A 61 -13.21 9.46 2.87
CA GLN A 61 -14.64 9.13 2.79
C GLN A 61 -14.92 7.64 2.75
N ASP A 62 -14.05 6.81 2.18
CA ASP A 62 -14.25 5.36 2.25
C ASP A 62 -13.65 4.83 3.56
N LEU A 63 -12.33 4.81 3.73
CA LEU A 63 -11.72 3.99 4.77
C LEU A 63 -11.85 4.54 6.19
N LEU A 64 -11.65 5.85 6.41
CA LEU A 64 -11.81 6.44 7.74
C LEU A 64 -13.29 6.48 8.17
N THR A 65 -14.19 6.73 7.22
CA THR A 65 -15.63 6.62 7.48
C THR A 65 -16.02 5.18 7.78
N PHE A 66 -15.44 4.17 7.10
CA PHE A 66 -15.65 2.77 7.44
C PHE A 66 -15.19 2.41 8.85
N VAL A 67 -14.04 2.93 9.31
CA VAL A 67 -13.59 2.75 10.71
C VAL A 67 -14.68 3.22 11.68
N ASN A 68 -15.23 4.42 11.46
CA ASN A 68 -16.26 4.96 12.34
C ASN A 68 -17.56 4.16 12.26
N VAL A 69 -17.98 3.72 11.07
CA VAL A 69 -19.17 2.88 10.90
C VAL A 69 -19.02 1.53 11.61
N GLU A 70 -17.85 0.89 11.55
CA GLU A 70 -17.58 -0.35 12.29
C GLU A 70 -17.65 -0.13 13.81
N LEU A 71 -17.01 0.94 14.30
CA LEU A 71 -17.01 1.26 15.73
C LEU A 71 -18.42 1.58 16.25
N GLU A 72 -19.20 2.35 15.49
CA GLU A 72 -20.59 2.63 15.84
C GLU A 72 -21.46 1.37 15.77
N ALA A 73 -21.25 0.51 14.77
CA ALA A 73 -21.93 -0.78 14.67
C ALA A 73 -21.57 -1.72 15.83
N LEU A 74 -20.36 -1.62 16.41
CA LEU A 74 -19.98 -2.39 17.60
C LEU A 74 -20.60 -1.81 18.88
N LYS A 75 -20.62 -0.49 19.03
CA LYS A 75 -21.14 0.20 20.22
C LYS A 75 -22.65 0.15 20.32
N THR A 76 -23.32 0.14 19.19
CA THR A 76 -24.78 0.07 19.12
C THR A 76 -25.21 -1.38 18.83
N SER A 77 -26.37 -1.81 19.33
CA SER A 77 -26.98 -3.08 18.90
C SER A 77 -27.44 -3.06 17.44
N SER A 78 -27.06 -2.04 16.68
CA SER A 78 -27.39 -1.86 15.27
C SER A 78 -26.70 -2.92 14.41
N ASN A 79 -27.41 -3.35 13.37
CA ASN A 79 -26.84 -4.18 12.32
C ASN A 79 -25.96 -3.32 11.39
N LEU A 80 -24.97 -3.96 10.77
CA LEU A 80 -24.21 -3.33 9.69
C LEU A 80 -25.16 -2.93 8.54
N PRO A 81 -24.87 -1.85 7.81
CA PRO A 81 -25.65 -1.44 6.64
C PRO A 81 -25.86 -2.62 5.66
N PRO A 82 -27.10 -2.85 5.16
CA PRO A 82 -27.44 -4.02 4.36
C PRO A 82 -26.80 -4.05 2.97
N ASN A 83 -26.22 -2.93 2.52
CA ASN A 83 -25.55 -2.79 1.22
C ASN A 83 -24.06 -3.20 1.26
N LEU A 84 -23.54 -3.63 2.41
CA LEU A 84 -22.17 -4.10 2.54
C LEU A 84 -22.05 -5.56 2.13
N ASN A 85 -20.96 -5.92 1.45
CA ASN A 85 -20.65 -7.32 1.17
C ASN A 85 -20.17 -8.00 2.45
N LEU A 86 -21.10 -8.55 3.23
CA LEU A 86 -20.84 -9.15 4.55
C LEU A 86 -19.89 -10.37 4.53
N ASN A 87 -19.51 -10.87 3.34
CA ASN A 87 -18.59 -11.99 3.21
C ASN A 87 -17.10 -11.57 3.24
N GLN A 88 -16.78 -10.28 3.30
CA GLN A 88 -15.38 -9.84 3.42
C GLN A 88 -14.89 -9.98 4.87
N PRO A 89 -13.60 -10.35 5.10
CA PRO A 89 -13.07 -10.64 6.44
C PRO A 89 -13.31 -9.55 7.48
N GLN A 90 -13.22 -8.27 7.11
CA GLN A 90 -13.46 -7.13 7.99
C GLN A 90 -14.90 -7.04 8.52
N PHE A 91 -15.90 -7.44 7.73
CA PHE A 91 -17.30 -7.39 8.17
C PHE A 91 -17.65 -8.60 9.03
N LEU A 92 -17.07 -9.76 8.71
CA LEU A 92 -17.12 -10.95 9.55
C LEU A 92 -16.42 -10.70 10.90
N ALA A 93 -15.35 -9.91 10.92
CA ALA A 93 -14.64 -9.54 12.14
C ALA A 93 -15.53 -8.75 13.13
N VAL A 94 -16.43 -7.88 12.64
CA VAL A 94 -17.41 -7.19 13.50
C VAL A 94 -18.30 -8.21 14.23
N LYS A 95 -18.74 -9.25 13.53
CA LYS A 95 -19.53 -10.33 14.13
C LYS A 95 -18.73 -11.13 15.16
N GLU A 96 -17.50 -11.56 14.81
CA GLU A 96 -16.64 -12.30 15.75
C GLU A 96 -16.35 -11.49 17.03
N VAL A 97 -16.11 -10.18 16.91
CA VAL A 97 -15.88 -9.30 18.07
C VAL A 97 -17.14 -9.14 18.93
N LYS A 98 -18.33 -8.99 18.32
CA LYS A 98 -19.60 -8.96 19.07
C LYS A 98 -19.87 -10.26 19.83
N GLU A 99 -19.54 -11.40 19.24
CA GLU A 99 -19.71 -12.70 19.89
C GLU A 99 -18.70 -12.93 21.01
N LYS A 100 -17.48 -12.39 20.87
CA LYS A 100 -16.41 -12.53 21.86
C LYS A 100 -16.62 -11.71 23.13
N PHE A 101 -17.27 -10.55 23.06
CA PHE A 101 -17.40 -9.62 24.18
C PHE A 101 -18.86 -9.37 24.53
N LEU A 102 -19.23 -9.66 25.79
CA LEU A 102 -20.59 -9.44 26.30
C LEU A 102 -20.93 -7.94 26.42
N ASP A 103 -19.96 -7.12 26.79
CA ASP A 103 -20.10 -5.67 26.92
C ASP A 103 -18.93 -4.92 26.26
N LEU A 104 -19.19 -4.40 25.07
CA LEU A 104 -18.23 -3.62 24.28
C LEU A 104 -18.09 -2.17 24.77
N SER A 105 -19.00 -1.67 25.61
CA SER A 105 -19.00 -0.26 26.06
C SER A 105 -17.82 0.08 26.97
N THR A 106 -17.23 -0.96 27.59
CA THR A 106 -16.05 -0.85 28.46
C THR A 106 -14.73 -0.78 27.69
N LEU A 107 -14.73 -1.12 26.40
CA LEU A 107 -13.52 -1.15 25.59
C LEU A 107 -13.26 0.22 24.95
N SER A 108 -11.99 0.66 25.00
CA SER A 108 -11.57 1.85 24.26
C SER A 108 -11.60 1.61 22.75
N ASP A 109 -11.74 2.68 21.96
CA ASP A 109 -11.70 2.59 20.49
C ASP A 109 -10.41 1.95 19.97
N GLN A 110 -9.29 2.22 20.64
CA GLN A 110 -8.00 1.59 20.35
C GLN A 110 -8.08 0.06 20.54
N ARG A 111 -8.63 -0.38 21.68
CA ARG A 111 -8.79 -1.82 21.95
C ARG A 111 -9.74 -2.47 20.96
N LEU A 112 -10.84 -1.82 20.62
CA LEU A 112 -11.78 -2.31 19.59
C LEU A 112 -11.10 -2.48 18.23
N LYS A 113 -10.27 -1.51 17.80
CA LYS A 113 -9.50 -1.64 16.55
C LYS A 113 -8.50 -2.78 16.55
N GLN A 114 -7.83 -3.03 17.68
CA GLN A 114 -6.94 -4.19 17.84
C GLN A 114 -7.71 -5.50 17.72
N GLU A 115 -8.84 -5.63 18.40
CA GLU A 115 -9.68 -6.83 18.37
C GLU A 115 -10.26 -7.07 16.96
N LEU A 116 -10.74 -6.02 16.29
CA LEU A 116 -11.19 -6.10 14.90
C LEU A 116 -10.07 -6.53 13.95
N THR A 117 -8.86 -6.01 14.16
CA THR A 117 -7.69 -6.38 13.35
C THR A 117 -7.30 -7.82 13.57
N GLU A 118 -7.25 -8.29 14.82
CA GLU A 118 -6.97 -9.68 15.15
C GLU A 118 -8.00 -10.63 14.53
N ALA A 119 -9.29 -10.31 14.66
CA ALA A 119 -10.36 -11.09 14.04
C ALA A 119 -10.24 -11.10 12.50
N THR A 120 -9.95 -9.95 11.88
CA THR A 120 -9.76 -9.85 10.42
C THR A 120 -8.61 -10.74 9.94
N LEU A 121 -7.46 -10.71 10.62
CA LEU A 121 -6.28 -11.51 10.26
C LEU A 121 -6.52 -12.99 10.53
N SER A 122 -7.13 -13.34 11.66
CA SER A 122 -7.52 -14.71 11.99
C SER A 122 -8.48 -15.31 10.97
N LEU A 123 -9.48 -14.55 10.52
CA LEU A 123 -10.43 -14.99 9.47
C LEU A 123 -9.73 -15.25 8.13
N LEU A 124 -8.77 -14.39 7.77
CA LEU A 124 -7.97 -14.58 6.56
C LEU A 124 -7.09 -15.84 6.66
N GLU A 125 -6.48 -16.08 7.81
CA GLU A 125 -5.68 -17.29 8.10
C GLU A 125 -6.56 -18.58 8.10
N LYS A 126 -7.83 -18.48 8.51
CA LYS A 126 -8.80 -19.59 8.42
C LYS A 126 -9.21 -19.89 6.97
N GLU A 127 -9.35 -18.88 6.12
CA GLU A 127 -9.64 -19.05 4.67
C GLU A 127 -8.56 -19.90 3.97
N ASP A 128 -7.32 -19.86 4.47
CA ASP A 128 -6.22 -20.68 3.98
C ASP A 128 -6.46 -22.18 4.20
N SER A 129 -7.18 -22.54 5.26
CA SER A 129 -7.43 -23.94 5.65
C SER A 129 -8.57 -24.58 4.85
N ILE A 130 -9.62 -23.82 4.50
CA ILE A 130 -10.85 -24.35 3.88
C ILE A 130 -10.67 -24.66 2.38
N LEU A 131 -9.77 -23.93 1.71
CA LEU A 131 -9.56 -24.09 0.26
C LEU A 131 -8.75 -25.33 -0.13
N LEU A 132 -8.08 -26.00 0.82
CA LEU A 132 -7.45 -27.30 0.57
C LEU A 132 -8.50 -28.41 0.36
N GLU A 133 -9.72 -28.24 0.86
CA GLU A 133 -10.75 -29.29 0.85
C GLU A 133 -11.72 -29.17 -0.35
N ASN A 134 -11.89 -27.97 -0.91
CA ASN A 134 -12.87 -27.71 -1.98
C ASN A 134 -12.21 -27.39 -3.33
N ASN A 135 -11.69 -28.44 -3.97
CA ASN A 135 -11.00 -28.43 -5.28
C ASN A 135 -11.93 -28.18 -6.49
N LEU A 136 -12.82 -27.17 -6.43
CA LEU A 136 -13.60 -26.71 -7.57
C LEU A 136 -12.83 -25.58 -8.29
N SER A 137 -11.72 -25.97 -8.92
CA SER A 137 -10.88 -25.09 -9.73
C SER A 137 -11.71 -24.44 -10.85
N SER A 138 -11.69 -23.11 -10.88
CA SER A 138 -12.13 -22.39 -12.08
C SER A 138 -11.11 -22.72 -13.18
N LYS A 139 -11.49 -23.58 -14.14
CA LYS A 139 -10.55 -24.22 -15.09
C LYS A 139 -9.65 -23.27 -15.90
N LYS A 140 -9.77 -21.93 -15.83
CA LYS A 140 -9.09 -20.97 -16.71
C LYS A 140 -8.00 -20.12 -16.05
N ARG A 141 -7.94 -20.01 -14.73
CA ARG A 141 -7.00 -19.12 -14.02
C ARG A 141 -6.23 -19.87 -12.94
N ILE A 142 -5.10 -19.30 -12.54
CA ILE A 142 -4.25 -19.85 -11.49
C ILE A 142 -4.72 -19.30 -10.16
N ASP A 143 -5.14 -20.18 -9.25
CA ASP A 143 -5.69 -19.78 -7.94
C ASP A 143 -4.61 -19.59 -6.85
N SER A 144 -3.34 -19.70 -7.24
CA SER A 144 -2.16 -19.43 -6.40
C SER A 144 -0.93 -19.09 -7.25
N VAL A 145 0.16 -18.66 -6.62
CA VAL A 145 1.49 -18.55 -7.25
C VAL A 145 2.58 -19.19 -6.39
N SER A 146 3.68 -19.60 -7.01
CA SER A 146 4.84 -20.05 -6.24
C SER A 146 5.49 -18.89 -5.49
N THR A 147 6.16 -19.18 -4.37
CA THR A 147 6.94 -18.19 -3.61
C THR A 147 7.93 -17.45 -4.51
N LEU A 148 8.63 -18.18 -5.40
CA LEU A 148 9.57 -17.59 -6.35
C LEU A 148 8.90 -16.54 -7.26
N VAL A 149 7.70 -16.81 -7.78
CA VAL A 149 6.99 -15.84 -8.63
C VAL A 149 6.64 -14.58 -7.83
N ALA A 150 6.14 -14.73 -6.60
CA ALA A 150 5.84 -13.60 -5.73
C ALA A 150 7.11 -12.80 -5.38
N GLU A 151 8.23 -13.46 -5.08
CA GLU A 151 9.54 -12.83 -4.84
C GLU A 151 10.05 -12.08 -6.07
N ARG A 152 9.90 -12.64 -7.28
CA ARG A 152 10.28 -11.94 -8.52
C ARG A 152 9.45 -10.69 -8.78
N ILE A 153 8.17 -10.71 -8.43
CA ILE A 153 7.32 -9.51 -8.51
C ILE A 153 7.76 -8.49 -7.45
N LEU A 154 8.07 -8.92 -6.22
CA LEU A 154 8.61 -8.06 -5.18
C LEU A 154 9.93 -7.40 -5.61
N ASP A 155 10.89 -8.19 -6.11
CA ASP A 155 12.17 -7.71 -6.64
C ASP A 155 11.95 -6.65 -7.73
N SER A 156 10.95 -6.86 -8.59
CA SER A 156 10.66 -5.95 -9.70
C SER A 156 10.22 -4.55 -9.30
N LEU A 157 9.71 -4.37 -8.07
CA LEU A 157 9.38 -3.05 -7.54
C LEU A 157 10.63 -2.17 -7.38
N PHE A 158 11.83 -2.74 -7.26
CA PHE A 158 13.06 -1.96 -7.04
C PHE A 158 13.69 -1.40 -8.31
N PHE A 159 13.33 -1.93 -9.46
CA PHE A 159 13.92 -1.56 -10.75
C PHE A 159 12.89 -1.24 -11.82
N HIS A 160 11.61 -1.17 -11.46
CA HIS A 160 10.56 -0.74 -12.38
C HIS A 160 10.75 0.73 -12.75
N PRO A 161 10.66 1.11 -14.04
CA PRO A 161 10.93 2.48 -14.52
C PRO A 161 9.91 3.56 -14.07
N THR A 162 9.00 3.22 -13.16
CA THR A 162 7.89 4.09 -12.74
C THR A 162 7.62 3.92 -11.26
N VAL A 163 7.40 2.67 -10.79
CA VAL A 163 6.99 2.42 -9.40
C VAL A 163 8.17 2.20 -8.44
N ALA A 164 9.41 2.18 -8.94
CA ALA A 164 10.58 2.08 -8.09
C ALA A 164 10.81 3.37 -7.32
N GLU A 165 11.17 3.22 -6.05
CA GLU A 165 11.41 4.32 -5.10
C GLU A 165 12.40 5.36 -5.64
N ILE A 166 13.43 4.91 -6.35
CA ILE A 166 14.44 5.76 -7.01
C ILE A 166 13.87 6.71 -8.08
N HIS A 167 12.62 6.51 -8.49
CA HIS A 167 11.93 7.34 -9.48
C HIS A 167 10.80 8.17 -8.89
N ASN A 168 10.55 8.11 -7.57
CA ASN A 168 9.49 8.90 -6.91
C ASN A 168 9.67 10.40 -7.21
N ASP A 169 10.91 10.89 -7.25
CA ASP A 169 11.23 12.29 -7.55
C ASP A 169 10.75 12.78 -8.92
N ASN A 170 10.54 11.88 -9.89
CA ASN A 170 10.03 12.24 -11.22
C ASN A 170 8.55 12.61 -11.20
N TYR A 171 7.83 12.21 -10.14
CA TYR A 171 6.38 12.29 -10.05
C TYR A 171 5.91 13.19 -8.90
N LEU A 172 6.84 13.73 -8.10
CA LEU A 172 6.56 14.67 -7.03
C LEU A 172 6.48 16.10 -7.58
N VAL A 173 5.34 16.76 -7.33
CA VAL A 173 5.24 18.22 -7.55
C VAL A 173 6.29 18.92 -6.67
N PRO A 174 7.05 19.91 -7.15
CA PRO A 174 8.14 20.55 -6.38
C PRO A 174 7.75 21.01 -4.97
N ASN A 175 6.51 21.49 -4.78
CA ASN A 175 5.98 21.91 -3.48
C ASN A 175 5.36 20.76 -2.66
N ALA A 176 5.06 19.62 -3.28
CA ALA A 176 4.61 18.41 -2.60
C ALA A 176 5.76 17.65 -1.93
N LYS A 177 7.02 17.93 -2.31
CA LYS A 177 8.21 17.36 -1.65
C LYS A 177 8.32 17.71 -0.18
N GLU A 178 7.68 18.77 0.31
CA GLU A 178 7.74 19.13 1.74
C GLU A 178 6.51 18.62 2.52
N LEU A 179 5.38 18.39 1.84
CA LEU A 179 4.09 18.11 2.47
C LEU A 179 3.59 16.67 2.26
N PHE A 180 4.01 16.00 1.18
CA PHE A 180 3.40 14.75 0.70
C PHE A 180 4.42 13.75 0.14
N LYS A 181 5.63 13.69 0.70
CA LYS A 181 6.78 12.93 0.16
C LYS A 181 6.45 11.52 -0.36
N ASP A 182 5.42 10.86 0.17
CA ASP A 182 5.00 9.51 -0.26
C ASP A 182 3.49 9.32 -0.50
N VAL A 183 2.67 10.37 -0.43
CA VAL A 183 1.20 10.21 -0.49
C VAL A 183 0.77 9.82 -1.91
N GLY A 184 0.31 8.57 -2.04
CA GLY A 184 -0.29 8.03 -3.26
C GLY A 184 0.56 6.99 -4.02
N TYR A 185 1.86 6.89 -3.76
CA TYR A 185 2.72 5.91 -4.47
C TYR A 185 2.50 4.47 -4.01
N CYS A 186 2.06 4.26 -2.77
CA CYS A 186 1.66 2.94 -2.30
C CYS A 186 0.55 2.33 -3.17
N PHE A 187 -0.40 3.15 -3.64
CA PHE A 187 -1.41 2.72 -4.60
C PHE A 187 -0.81 2.33 -5.94
N GLY A 188 0.14 3.12 -6.44
CA GLY A 188 0.85 2.83 -7.68
C GLY A 188 1.56 1.48 -7.65
N ARG A 189 2.32 1.22 -6.59
CA ARG A 189 3.00 -0.07 -6.36
C ARG A 189 1.99 -1.21 -6.22
N ALA A 190 0.93 -1.02 -5.43
CA ALA A 190 -0.12 -2.01 -5.30
C ALA A 190 -0.82 -2.30 -6.64
N MET A 191 -1.13 -1.28 -7.44
CA MET A 191 -1.74 -1.40 -8.77
C MET A 191 -0.82 -2.18 -9.71
N TYR A 192 0.46 -1.83 -9.77
CA TYR A 192 1.46 -2.56 -10.54
C TYR A 192 1.47 -4.05 -10.21
N VAL A 193 1.60 -4.41 -8.93
CA VAL A 193 1.61 -5.81 -8.50
C VAL A 193 0.34 -6.53 -8.92
N HIS A 194 -0.82 -5.90 -8.72
CA HIS A 194 -2.11 -6.46 -9.11
C HIS A 194 -2.20 -6.75 -10.62
N GLU A 195 -1.84 -5.76 -11.45
CA GLU A 195 -1.93 -5.89 -12.91
C GLU A 195 -0.93 -6.93 -13.44
N VAL A 196 0.28 -7.00 -12.87
CA VAL A 196 1.24 -8.06 -13.18
C VAL A 196 0.68 -9.45 -12.85
N LEU A 197 0.09 -9.64 -11.67
CA LEU A 197 -0.54 -10.91 -11.29
C LEU A 197 -1.67 -11.29 -12.26
N LEU A 198 -2.57 -10.35 -12.59
CA LEU A 198 -3.63 -10.60 -13.56
C LEU A 198 -3.10 -11.01 -14.93
N LYS A 199 -2.01 -10.37 -15.37
CA LYS A 199 -1.38 -10.63 -16.66
C LYS A 199 -0.70 -11.99 -16.71
N LEU A 200 -0.09 -12.42 -15.61
CA LEU A 200 0.41 -13.79 -15.44
C LEU A 200 -0.74 -14.83 -15.44
N GLY A 201 -1.99 -14.40 -15.33
CA GLY A 201 -3.18 -15.25 -15.39
C GLY A 201 -3.68 -15.68 -14.02
N VAL A 202 -3.23 -15.02 -12.95
CA VAL A 202 -3.70 -15.26 -11.59
C VAL A 202 -5.18 -14.88 -11.48
N SER A 203 -5.92 -15.68 -10.74
CA SER A 203 -7.33 -15.50 -10.43
C SER A 203 -7.54 -14.25 -9.58
N LYS A 204 -8.62 -13.51 -9.84
CA LYS A 204 -8.96 -12.35 -9.00
C LYS A 204 -9.20 -12.76 -7.54
N ASN A 205 -9.69 -13.97 -7.31
CA ASN A 205 -9.93 -14.52 -5.98
C ASN A 205 -8.63 -14.87 -5.24
N ALA A 206 -7.52 -15.05 -5.97
CA ALA A 206 -6.20 -15.30 -5.41
C ALA A 206 -5.39 -14.02 -5.19
N ILE A 207 -6.01 -12.85 -5.38
CA ILE A 207 -5.41 -11.53 -5.20
C ILE A 207 -6.32 -10.75 -4.26
N LYS A 208 -5.75 -10.12 -3.23
CA LYS A 208 -6.48 -9.19 -2.37
C LYS A 208 -5.66 -7.92 -2.15
N LYS A 209 -6.26 -6.91 -1.54
CA LYS A 209 -5.54 -5.73 -1.02
C LYS A 209 -5.56 -5.77 0.49
N ILE A 210 -4.43 -5.46 1.09
CA ILE A 210 -4.31 -5.25 2.52
C ILE A 210 -4.06 -3.76 2.77
N TRP A 211 -4.78 -3.22 3.75
CA TRP A 211 -4.72 -1.81 4.12
C TRP A 211 -4.35 -1.70 5.58
N ALA A 212 -3.48 -0.75 5.90
CA ALA A 212 -3.21 -0.26 7.24
C ALA A 212 -3.84 1.13 7.32
N VAL A 213 -4.81 1.34 8.21
CA VAL A 213 -5.57 2.60 8.30
C VAL A 213 -5.49 3.15 9.72
N GLY A 214 -4.99 4.37 9.84
CA GLY A 214 -4.70 5.04 11.10
C GLY A 214 -3.37 5.81 11.06
N PRO A 215 -3.12 6.70 12.02
CA PRO A 215 -1.93 7.53 12.05
C PRO A 215 -0.67 6.67 12.23
N MET A 216 0.25 6.79 11.27
CA MET A 216 1.57 6.17 11.23
C MET A 216 2.63 7.25 11.03
N LYS A 217 3.81 7.06 11.61
CA LYS A 217 4.94 7.97 11.53
C LYS A 217 6.23 7.18 11.32
N SER A 218 6.87 7.38 10.18
CA SER A 218 8.19 6.83 9.85
C SER A 218 9.09 7.94 9.32
N ASP A 219 10.34 8.01 9.81
CA ASP A 219 11.35 8.97 9.35
C ASP A 219 10.88 10.44 9.32
N GLY A 220 10.00 10.82 10.26
CA GLY A 220 9.43 12.16 10.36
C GLY A 220 8.28 12.46 9.39
N ILE A 221 7.86 11.48 8.58
CA ILE A 221 6.71 11.56 7.68
C ILE A 221 5.50 10.96 8.37
N LEU A 222 4.37 11.68 8.34
CA LEU A 222 3.08 11.20 8.85
C LEU A 222 2.27 10.62 7.70
N TRP A 223 1.71 9.43 7.89
CA TRP A 223 0.79 8.78 6.96
C TRP A 223 -0.49 8.37 7.71
N ASP A 224 -1.65 8.52 7.08
CA ASP A 224 -2.92 8.09 7.67
C ASP A 224 -3.37 6.70 7.20
N PHE A 225 -2.71 6.18 6.16
CA PHE A 225 -2.95 4.84 5.67
C PHE A 225 -1.81 4.36 4.77
N HIS A 226 -1.77 3.05 4.52
CA HIS A 226 -0.92 2.41 3.51
C HIS A 226 -1.63 1.20 2.90
N VAL A 227 -1.29 0.85 1.66
CA VAL A 227 -1.89 -0.27 0.93
C VAL A 227 -0.87 -1.09 0.18
N ALA A 228 -1.06 -2.40 0.19
CA ALA A 228 -0.28 -3.34 -0.60
C ALA A 228 -1.18 -4.38 -1.28
N THR A 229 -0.62 -5.08 -2.27
CA THR A 229 -1.27 -6.25 -2.87
C THR A 229 -0.80 -7.50 -2.17
N MET A 230 -1.74 -8.40 -1.88
CA MET A 230 -1.43 -9.73 -1.39
C MET A 230 -1.90 -10.78 -2.40
N VAL A 231 -1.19 -11.91 -2.43
CA VAL A 231 -1.45 -13.02 -3.34
C VAL A 231 -1.45 -14.33 -2.56
N LYS A 232 -2.28 -15.28 -2.99
CA LYS A 232 -2.28 -16.63 -2.44
C LYS A 232 -1.09 -17.43 -3.00
N LEU A 233 -0.33 -18.06 -2.11
CA LEU A 233 0.80 -18.91 -2.47
C LEU A 233 0.37 -20.37 -2.67
N ASP A 234 1.20 -21.17 -3.36
CA ASP A 234 0.93 -22.60 -3.63
C ASP A 234 0.77 -23.45 -2.35
N ASN A 235 1.31 -22.99 -1.23
CA ASN A 235 1.13 -23.62 0.08
C ASN A 235 -0.20 -23.23 0.76
N GLY A 236 -1.08 -22.53 0.06
CA GLY A 236 -2.36 -22.05 0.56
C GLY A 236 -2.31 -20.78 1.39
N LYS A 237 -1.13 -20.24 1.74
CA LYS A 237 -0.99 -19.04 2.59
C LYS A 237 -1.06 -17.75 1.77
N TRP A 238 -1.55 -16.67 2.38
CA TRP A 238 -1.40 -15.33 1.81
C TRP A 238 0.01 -14.76 2.03
N ALA A 239 0.54 -14.10 1.01
CA ALA A 239 1.75 -13.29 1.09
C ALA A 239 1.49 -11.87 0.59
N VAL A 240 2.00 -10.88 1.34
CA VAL A 240 1.96 -9.47 0.98
C VAL A 240 3.21 -9.13 0.17
N ILE A 241 3.00 -8.53 -1.01
CA ILE A 241 4.07 -8.05 -1.89
C ILE A 241 4.16 -6.53 -1.71
N ASP A 242 5.15 -6.12 -0.91
CA ASP A 242 5.38 -4.72 -0.57
C ASP A 242 6.88 -4.45 -0.40
N SER A 243 7.40 -3.47 -1.12
CA SER A 243 8.83 -3.12 -1.14
C SER A 243 9.27 -2.22 0.01
N ILE A 244 8.32 -1.74 0.84
CA ILE A 244 8.62 -0.83 1.95
C ILE A 244 9.49 -1.50 3.01
N PHE A 245 9.19 -2.76 3.36
CA PHE A 245 9.91 -3.44 4.44
C PHE A 245 11.13 -4.19 3.91
N LYS A 246 12.31 -3.61 4.19
CA LYS A 246 13.61 -4.18 3.85
C LYS A 246 14.24 -4.76 5.10
N ASP A 247 14.85 -5.93 4.97
CA ASP A 247 15.68 -6.49 6.02
C ASP A 247 16.89 -5.58 6.27
N LYS A 248 17.14 -5.23 7.54
CA LYS A 248 18.16 -4.23 7.91
C LYS A 248 19.59 -4.69 7.60
N LEU A 249 19.84 -6.00 7.58
CA LEU A 249 21.18 -6.54 7.37
C LEU A 249 21.50 -6.69 5.88
N THR A 250 20.53 -7.14 5.11
CA THR A 250 20.70 -7.46 3.69
C THR A 250 20.24 -6.34 2.75
N GLY A 251 19.44 -5.40 3.26
CA GLY A 251 18.78 -4.36 2.46
C GLY A 251 17.72 -4.90 1.50
N LYS A 252 17.41 -6.20 1.55
CA LYS A 252 16.48 -6.86 0.64
C LYS A 252 15.08 -6.87 1.25
N ALA A 253 14.07 -6.58 0.44
CA ALA A 253 12.70 -6.87 0.85
C ALA A 253 12.45 -8.39 0.83
N ARG A 254 11.49 -8.82 1.64
CA ARG A 254 11.00 -10.18 1.68
C ARG A 254 9.48 -10.18 1.64
N LEU A 255 8.90 -11.28 1.18
CA LEU A 255 7.48 -11.51 1.33
C LEU A 255 7.13 -11.57 2.82
N LEU A 256 6.07 -10.87 3.20
CA LEU A 256 5.55 -10.88 4.56
C LEU A 256 4.21 -11.61 4.59
N SER A 257 3.93 -12.32 5.68
CA SER A 257 2.55 -12.70 5.99
C SER A 257 1.71 -11.43 6.26
N PRO A 258 0.37 -11.50 6.12
CA PRO A 258 -0.52 -10.37 6.44
C PRO A 258 -0.32 -9.84 7.86
N ARG A 259 -0.07 -10.76 8.80
CA ARG A 259 0.19 -10.47 10.21
C ARG A 259 1.52 -9.76 10.42
N GLU A 260 2.61 -10.30 9.89
CA GLU A 260 3.93 -9.63 9.95
C GLU A 260 3.90 -8.23 9.32
N TRP A 261 3.18 -8.08 8.20
CA TRP A 261 2.99 -6.79 7.54
C TRP A 261 2.25 -5.79 8.44
N HIS A 262 1.15 -6.22 9.08
CA HIS A 262 0.43 -5.39 10.05
C HIS A 262 1.33 -5.01 11.24
N GLU A 263 2.02 -5.99 11.84
CA GLU A 263 2.88 -5.77 12.99
C GLU A 263 4.03 -4.79 12.70
N ASN A 264 4.55 -4.78 11.47
CA ASN A 264 5.54 -3.79 11.08
C ASN A 264 4.94 -2.38 11.02
N TYR A 265 3.76 -2.19 10.43
CA TYR A 265 3.10 -0.88 10.45
C TYR A 265 2.63 -0.46 11.84
N ALA A 266 2.21 -1.40 12.70
CA ALA A 266 1.77 -1.09 14.06
C ALA A 266 2.90 -0.47 14.90
N LYS A 267 4.17 -0.84 14.63
CA LYS A 267 5.37 -0.24 15.26
C LYS A 267 5.59 1.21 14.84
N GLU A 268 5.10 1.61 13.67
CA GLU A 268 5.15 2.98 13.18
C GLU A 268 4.00 3.84 13.76
N THR A 269 3.25 3.36 14.75
CA THR A 269 2.17 4.13 15.39
C THR A 269 2.48 4.33 16.88
N ASP A 270 2.39 5.58 17.35
CA ASP A 270 2.68 5.90 18.77
C ASP A 270 1.73 5.18 19.75
N ASN A 271 0.54 4.75 19.28
CA ASN A 271 -0.53 4.21 20.14
C ASN A 271 -1.22 2.96 19.58
N MET A 272 -0.63 2.22 18.64
CA MET A 272 -1.29 1.05 18.00
C MET A 272 -2.70 1.36 17.46
N ASN A 273 -2.96 2.62 17.09
CA ASN A 273 -4.28 3.08 16.63
C ASN A 273 -4.45 2.77 15.14
N LEU A 274 -4.09 1.54 14.76
CA LEU A 274 -4.07 1.05 13.40
C LEU A 274 -5.12 -0.03 13.22
N ARG A 275 -5.88 0.07 12.16
CA ARG A 275 -6.91 -0.88 11.77
C ARG A 275 -6.55 -1.50 10.43
N THR A 276 -6.52 -2.83 10.34
CA THR A 276 -6.19 -3.53 9.09
C THR A 276 -7.41 -4.01 8.31
N TYR A 277 -7.53 -3.60 7.06
CA TYR A 277 -8.62 -4.05 6.18
C TYR A 277 -8.12 -4.97 5.08
N ILE A 278 -8.98 -5.91 4.66
CA ILE A 278 -8.75 -6.75 3.50
C ILE A 278 -9.84 -6.46 2.46
N THR A 279 -9.48 -6.10 1.23
CA THR A 279 -10.49 -5.84 0.20
C THR A 279 -10.23 -6.68 -1.03
N GLU A 280 -11.29 -6.91 -1.81
CA GLU A 280 -11.17 -7.50 -3.13
C GLU A 280 -10.18 -6.73 -4.01
N ALA A 281 -9.52 -7.47 -4.89
CA ALA A 281 -8.47 -6.96 -5.76
C ALA A 281 -8.94 -5.77 -6.62
N ASN A 282 -10.19 -5.83 -7.09
CA ASN A 282 -10.78 -4.88 -8.04
C ASN A 282 -11.12 -3.51 -7.43
N LYS A 283 -10.96 -3.31 -6.12
CA LYS A 283 -11.08 -1.99 -5.51
C LYS A 283 -10.03 -0.99 -6.04
N LEU A 284 -8.93 -1.50 -6.63
CA LEU A 284 -7.78 -0.72 -7.12
C LEU A 284 -7.22 -1.26 -8.47
N GLY A 285 -8.07 -1.80 -9.33
CA GLY A 285 -7.66 -2.25 -10.67
C GLY A 285 -7.68 -1.13 -11.72
N SER A 286 -7.11 -1.38 -12.90
CA SER A 286 -7.21 -0.49 -14.08
C SER A 286 -8.63 -0.30 -14.63
N LEU A 287 -9.59 -1.09 -14.13
CA LEU A 287 -11.00 -1.01 -14.50
C LEU A 287 -11.75 -0.05 -13.57
N PRO A 288 -12.70 0.74 -14.08
CA PRO A 288 -13.50 1.63 -13.26
C PRO A 288 -14.27 0.82 -12.21
N GLY A 289 -13.88 1.01 -10.96
CA GLY A 289 -14.40 0.33 -9.80
C GLY A 289 -13.98 1.10 -8.55
N LYS A 290 -14.56 2.29 -8.40
CA LYS A 290 -14.39 3.32 -7.35
C LYS A 290 -13.44 4.49 -7.65
N TYR A 291 -12.37 4.32 -8.42
CA TYR A 291 -11.54 5.46 -8.83
C TYR A 291 -11.88 5.92 -10.25
N SER A 292 -12.28 7.18 -10.38
CA SER A 292 -12.42 7.87 -11.65
C SER A 292 -11.06 7.97 -12.34
N PRO A 293 -10.97 7.77 -13.67
CA PRO A 293 -9.74 8.04 -14.42
C PRO A 293 -9.14 9.42 -14.15
N ILE A 294 -9.97 10.42 -13.83
CA ILE A 294 -9.55 11.78 -13.45
C ILE A 294 -8.74 11.77 -12.14
N GLN A 295 -9.14 10.95 -11.16
CA GLN A 295 -8.43 10.82 -9.87
C GLN A 295 -7.05 10.19 -10.01
N LEU A 296 -6.89 9.37 -11.05
CA LEU A 296 -5.61 8.78 -11.42
C LEU A 296 -4.84 9.68 -12.41
N GLY A 297 -5.35 10.88 -12.74
CA GLY A 297 -4.69 11.79 -13.67
C GLY A 297 -4.71 11.37 -15.14
N LEU A 298 -5.40 10.28 -15.50
CA LEU A 298 -5.29 9.63 -16.82
C LEU A 298 -5.79 10.45 -18.01
N PRO A 299 -6.78 11.36 -17.87
CA PRO A 299 -7.12 12.30 -18.94
C PRO A 299 -6.49 13.69 -18.73
N LEU A 300 -5.73 13.91 -17.67
CA LEU A 300 -5.21 15.23 -17.32
C LEU A 300 -3.85 15.47 -18.00
N PRO A 301 -3.57 16.70 -18.47
CA PRO A 301 -2.20 17.13 -18.77
C PRO A 301 -1.28 16.90 -17.57
N ARG A 302 -0.01 16.51 -17.78
CA ARG A 302 0.93 16.21 -16.69
C ARG A 302 1.07 17.36 -15.68
N ASN A 303 1.04 18.60 -16.14
CA ASN A 303 1.13 19.79 -15.28
C ASN A 303 -0.15 20.07 -14.47
N SER A 304 -1.24 19.35 -14.75
CA SER A 304 -2.51 19.41 -14.05
C SER A 304 -2.82 18.13 -13.28
N ASP A 305 -1.98 17.11 -13.40
CA ASP A 305 -2.07 15.84 -12.67
C ASP A 305 -1.29 15.93 -11.35
N ALA A 306 -1.94 15.60 -10.24
CA ALA A 306 -1.31 15.52 -8.92
C ALA A 306 -0.14 14.51 -8.86
N TYR A 307 -0.11 13.56 -9.79
CA TYR A 307 0.95 12.56 -9.91
C TYR A 307 1.89 12.77 -11.10
N LEU A 308 1.83 13.93 -11.77
CA LEU A 308 2.69 14.29 -12.90
C LEU A 308 2.78 13.23 -14.03
N GLY A 309 1.70 12.48 -14.24
CA GLY A 309 1.59 11.42 -15.23
C GLY A 309 2.07 10.04 -14.75
N PHE A 310 2.29 9.83 -13.45
CA PHE A 310 2.71 8.53 -12.89
C PHE A 310 1.83 7.37 -13.35
N PHE A 311 0.50 7.48 -13.20
CA PHE A 311 -0.40 6.40 -13.57
C PHE A 311 -0.52 6.24 -15.09
N THR A 312 -0.35 7.34 -15.83
CA THR A 312 -0.26 7.32 -17.30
C THR A 312 0.96 6.50 -17.75
N ASP A 313 2.13 6.75 -17.17
CA ASP A 313 3.37 6.03 -17.47
C ASP A 313 3.28 4.56 -17.06
N LEU A 314 2.75 4.28 -15.87
CA LEU A 314 2.54 2.93 -15.38
C LEU A 314 1.61 2.13 -16.32
N GLN A 315 0.49 2.72 -16.75
CA GLN A 315 -0.43 2.06 -17.67
C GLN A 315 0.16 1.87 -19.06
N LEU A 316 0.92 2.85 -19.55
CA LEU A 316 1.64 2.71 -20.82
C LEU A 316 2.65 1.56 -20.77
N TRP A 317 3.43 1.47 -19.68
CA TRP A 317 4.34 0.35 -19.45
C TRP A 317 3.60 -0.99 -19.42
N LEU A 318 2.51 -1.08 -18.64
CA LEU A 318 1.69 -2.29 -18.55
C LEU A 318 1.09 -2.71 -19.90
N LYS A 319 0.70 -1.75 -20.74
CA LYS A 319 0.14 -2.00 -22.07
C LYS A 319 1.20 -2.48 -23.07
N THR A 320 2.41 -1.93 -23.01
CA THR A 320 3.50 -2.21 -23.96
C THR A 320 4.32 -3.45 -23.63
N MET A 321 4.25 -3.90 -22.38
CA MET A 321 4.88 -5.13 -21.92
C MET A 321 4.07 -6.32 -22.44
N ASP A 322 4.55 -7.14 -23.37
CA ASP A 322 3.89 -8.42 -23.66
C ASP A 322 4.30 -9.48 -22.62
N MET A 323 3.79 -10.70 -22.74
CA MET A 323 4.14 -11.78 -21.81
C MET A 323 5.64 -12.12 -21.84
N GLU A 324 6.26 -12.15 -23.02
CA GLU A 324 7.67 -12.51 -23.16
C GLU A 324 8.58 -11.46 -22.50
N LYS A 325 8.30 -10.18 -22.74
CA LYS A 325 9.02 -9.08 -22.10
C LYS A 325 8.77 -9.05 -20.59
N LEU A 326 7.54 -9.33 -20.14
CA LEU A 326 7.23 -9.40 -18.70
C LEU A 326 8.02 -10.52 -18.02
N LEU A 327 8.07 -11.71 -18.60
CA LEU A 327 8.83 -12.84 -18.04
C LEU A 327 10.33 -12.53 -17.97
N ARG A 328 10.89 -11.93 -19.02
CA ARG A 328 12.30 -11.46 -19.00
C ARG A 328 12.52 -10.40 -17.92
N PHE A 329 11.61 -9.44 -17.79
CA PHE A 329 11.68 -8.40 -16.76
C PHE A 329 11.63 -8.98 -15.34
N LEU A 330 10.76 -9.97 -15.11
CA LEU A 330 10.63 -10.70 -13.84
C LEU A 330 11.71 -11.77 -13.64
N LYS A 331 12.60 -12.01 -14.62
CA LYS A 331 13.59 -13.10 -14.59
C LYS A 331 12.94 -14.46 -14.33
N LEU A 332 11.86 -14.74 -15.07
CA LEU A 332 11.13 -16.01 -15.08
C LEU A 332 11.32 -16.68 -16.45
N ASP A 333 11.68 -17.96 -16.45
CA ASP A 333 11.91 -18.70 -17.70
C ASP A 333 10.61 -19.03 -18.43
N ARG A 334 9.51 -19.12 -17.68
CA ARG A 334 8.19 -19.50 -18.19
C ARG A 334 7.08 -18.89 -17.33
N PRO A 335 5.87 -18.69 -17.88
CA PRO A 335 4.73 -18.25 -17.09
C PRO A 335 4.38 -19.29 -16.01
N PRO A 336 3.74 -18.87 -14.90
CA PRO A 336 3.26 -19.81 -13.90
C PRO A 336 2.33 -20.85 -14.55
N LYS A 337 2.47 -22.12 -14.14
CA LYS A 337 1.78 -23.24 -14.78
C LYS A 337 0.27 -23.06 -14.62
N ARG A 338 -0.44 -22.84 -15.72
CA ARG A 338 -1.91 -22.81 -15.71
C ARG A 338 -2.44 -24.25 -15.60
N PRO A 339 -3.56 -24.48 -14.90
CA PRO A 339 -4.32 -25.71 -15.07
C PRO A 339 -4.64 -25.83 -16.57
N ASP A 340 -4.34 -26.98 -17.17
CA ASP A 340 -4.28 -27.19 -18.62
C ASP A 340 -5.47 -26.59 -19.38
N VAL A 341 -5.30 -25.38 -19.89
CA VAL A 341 -6.11 -24.81 -20.96
C VAL A 341 -5.12 -24.36 -22.00
N PHE A 342 -5.15 -25.11 -23.11
CA PHE A 342 -4.44 -24.80 -24.34
C PHE A 342 -4.33 -23.29 -24.55
N TYR A 343 -3.11 -22.85 -24.84
CA TYR A 343 -2.75 -21.49 -25.26
C TYR A 343 -3.45 -21.14 -26.59
N SER A 344 -4.78 -21.09 -26.61
CA SER A 344 -5.50 -20.42 -27.70
C SER A 344 -5.37 -18.92 -27.42
N GLN A 345 -4.83 -18.18 -28.38
CA GLN A 345 -4.51 -16.75 -28.35
C GLN A 345 -5.75 -15.83 -28.19
N ARG A 346 -6.76 -16.23 -27.42
CA ARG A 346 -7.97 -15.42 -27.21
C ARG A 346 -7.82 -14.58 -25.96
N ASN A 347 -7.87 -13.26 -26.19
CA ASN A 347 -8.04 -12.15 -25.24
C ASN A 347 -6.78 -11.38 -24.84
N LEU A 348 -6.07 -10.84 -25.84
CA LEU A 348 -5.40 -9.53 -25.72
C LEU A 348 -6.38 -8.35 -25.93
N ASN A 349 -7.63 -8.60 -26.35
CA ASN A 349 -8.63 -7.56 -26.63
C ASN A 349 -9.17 -6.84 -25.38
N TYR A 350 -8.81 -7.27 -24.16
CA TYR A 350 -9.29 -6.62 -22.93
C TYR A 350 -8.74 -5.20 -22.76
N TYR A 351 -7.50 -4.95 -23.22
CA TYR A 351 -6.86 -3.63 -23.20
C TYR A 351 -7.08 -2.81 -24.49
N GLN A 352 -7.89 -3.33 -25.42
CA GLN A 352 -8.20 -2.69 -26.70
C GLN A 352 -9.58 -2.03 -26.73
N GLN A 353 -10.29 -1.93 -25.60
CA GLN A 353 -11.51 -1.13 -25.60
C GLN A 353 -11.13 0.32 -25.94
N PRO A 354 -11.64 0.89 -27.06
CA PRO A 354 -11.43 2.28 -27.35
C PRO A 354 -12.02 3.10 -26.19
N LEU A 355 -11.27 4.09 -25.70
CA LEU A 355 -11.81 5.08 -24.79
C LEU A 355 -13.13 5.61 -25.39
N PRO A 356 -14.20 5.74 -24.59
CA PRO A 356 -15.48 6.20 -25.11
C PRO A 356 -15.27 7.51 -25.89
N LYS A 357 -15.70 7.53 -27.16
CA LYS A 357 -15.54 8.66 -28.10
C LYS A 357 -16.28 9.94 -27.70
N LYS A 358 -16.96 9.97 -26.55
CA LYS A 358 -17.59 11.20 -26.08
C LYS A 358 -16.48 12.21 -25.78
N SER A 359 -16.69 13.45 -26.19
CA SER A 359 -15.78 14.53 -25.80
C SER A 359 -15.70 14.58 -24.27
N LEU A 360 -14.52 14.92 -23.73
CA LEU A 360 -14.32 15.07 -22.29
C LEU A 360 -15.34 16.04 -21.67
N SER A 361 -15.85 17.01 -22.43
CA SER A 361 -16.93 17.90 -21.97
C SER A 361 -18.29 17.20 -21.89
N GLU A 362 -18.67 16.39 -22.87
CA GLU A 362 -19.96 15.67 -22.90
C GLU A 362 -20.05 14.48 -21.94
N ALA A 363 -18.93 13.79 -21.69
CA ALA A 363 -18.89 12.67 -20.78
C ALA A 363 -19.01 13.10 -19.30
N TYR A 364 -18.68 14.35 -19.00
CA TYR A 364 -18.48 14.83 -17.63
C TYR A 364 -19.22 16.13 -17.28
N GLY A 365 -20.12 16.60 -18.14
CA GLY A 365 -21.03 17.72 -17.84
C GLY A 365 -20.31 19.06 -17.61
N ILE A 366 -19.10 19.23 -18.15
CA ILE A 366 -18.38 20.50 -18.10
C ILE A 366 -18.98 21.38 -19.20
N HIS A 367 -19.96 22.20 -18.82
CA HIS A 367 -20.44 23.30 -19.65
C HIS A 367 -19.49 24.49 -19.46
N ASN A 368 -18.95 24.99 -20.57
CA ASN A 368 -18.17 26.24 -20.59
C ASN A 368 -19.00 27.43 -20.10
#